data_AF-A0A3A8SWD8-F1
#
_entry.id   AF-A0A3A8SWD8-F1
#
_cell.length_a   1.000
_cell.length_b   1.000
_cell.length_c   1.000
_cell.angle_alpha   90.00
_cell.angle_beta   90.00
_cell.angle_gamma   90.00
#
_symmetry.space_group_name_H-M   'P 1'
#
loop_
_entity.id
_entity.type
_entity.pdbx_description
1 polymer ?
#
loop_
_entity_poly.entity_id
_entity_poly.type
_entity_poly.pdbx_seq_one_letter_code
_entity_poly.pdbx_strand_id
1 'polypeptide(L)'
;MKRSSPQRGQTLVLFVLSMLLLMLMVALTLSFTMKVRERIEVQTVADAAAYSNAVATARTFNTIAVSNRAEIAHMVANAGAASLLNWASLYRGELNAAKFGYAAWVPVYQAFATAGCPCAWSNGFCARMCQCGIRGVTDLGRLMTMLQREDLRVEAVFQALDPMVGLQMRLHQVAAGALYASSYADFRSLKDKVNDQGFANDILGDLVAGRNPHDAGWLAPSAGNISKKELADNTACLGGGAVCDPLPLTVAHSVDAAMGSRGFTFVTSRTIEQYVAHEANLAFVILPPDIVSLPLAAGTSHFGKPILQYGLFPPYAPAVTAEDEGVVAFIYNHIAHGGGPPCPVMVGGTVPTLALFAASGGVMPTPTHMWFGGTDPAPFARHMLAPCLGGPSSCPGIWPPFLDYNLTELWPNGADNNFGQPKNFAVIQRDRSTMSAMDQDPWNLAFRFRFKAANPNPNAGKFDNTSVTMADGVTPLGVQTALSTGIAYYHRGRSLGVSHWSEPPNLLNPYWRATLVPVDTDESGLQDAIDALGSSSPSSAATIQELRRVGFRGFQ
;
A
#
# COMPACT_ATOMS: atom_id res chain seq x y z
N MET A 1 -52.65 3.36 -97.38
CA MET A 1 -52.70 3.89 -95.99
C MET A 1 -52.38 2.75 -95.02
N LYS A 2 -51.24 2.80 -94.32
CA LYS A 2 -50.85 1.81 -93.29
C LYS A 2 -51.49 2.18 -91.96
N ARG A 3 -52.28 1.27 -91.35
CA ARG A 3 -52.80 1.41 -89.98
C ARG A 3 -51.65 1.25 -88.98
N SER A 4 -51.44 2.23 -88.11
CA SER A 4 -50.53 2.15 -86.97
C SER A 4 -51.13 1.24 -85.89
N SER A 5 -50.37 0.27 -85.40
CA SER A 5 -50.74 -0.49 -84.20
C SER A 5 -50.65 0.42 -82.97
N PRO A 6 -51.56 0.31 -81.99
CA PRO A 6 -51.43 1.02 -80.72
C PRO A 6 -50.24 0.44 -79.95
N GLN A 7 -49.21 1.24 -79.72
CA GLN A 7 -48.15 0.88 -78.78
C GLN A 7 -48.76 0.74 -77.39
N ARG A 8 -48.73 -0.49 -76.84
CA ARG A 8 -49.18 -0.81 -75.49
C ARG A 8 -48.27 -0.10 -74.47
N GLY A 9 -48.85 0.59 -73.48
CA GLY A 9 -48.18 1.35 -72.42
C GLY A 9 -47.39 0.53 -71.39
N GLN A 10 -46.65 -0.49 -71.81
CA GLN A 10 -45.81 -1.34 -70.96
C GLN A 10 -44.54 -0.61 -70.46
N THR A 11 -44.06 0.39 -71.20
CA THR A 11 -42.86 1.17 -70.82
C THR A 11 -43.08 2.01 -69.57
N LEU A 12 -44.28 2.57 -69.38
CA LEU A 12 -44.62 3.37 -68.20
C LEU A 12 -44.69 2.50 -66.94
N VAL A 13 -45.23 1.29 -67.04
CA VAL A 13 -45.28 0.33 -65.93
C VAL A 13 -43.86 -0.13 -65.56
N LEU A 14 -43.03 -0.45 -66.55
CA LEU A 14 -41.63 -0.83 -66.31
C LEU A 14 -40.82 0.32 -65.70
N PHE A 15 -41.05 1.57 -66.14
CA PHE A 15 -40.40 2.75 -65.58
C PHE A 15 -40.83 3.01 -64.13
N VAL A 16 -42.12 2.91 -63.81
CA VAL A 16 -42.62 3.07 -62.44
C VAL A 16 -42.08 1.97 -61.53
N LEU A 17 -42.05 0.72 -62.01
CA LEU A 17 -41.51 -0.40 -61.24
C LEU A 17 -39.98 -0.30 -61.05
N SER A 18 -39.22 0.12 -62.06
CA SER A 18 -37.78 0.32 -61.94
C SER A 18 -37.44 1.51 -61.04
N MET A 19 -38.20 2.60 -61.13
CA MET A 19 -38.04 3.77 -60.26
C MET A 19 -38.42 3.44 -58.81
N LEU A 20 -39.50 2.67 -58.60
CA LEU A 20 -39.88 2.16 -57.29
C LEU A 20 -38.77 1.27 -56.71
N LEU A 21 -38.23 0.35 -57.51
CA LEU A 21 -37.15 -0.54 -57.08
C LEU A 21 -35.89 0.25 -56.72
N LEU A 22 -35.49 1.23 -57.53
CA LEU A 22 -34.33 2.09 -57.26
C LEU A 22 -34.54 2.89 -55.97
N MET A 23 -35.72 3.48 -55.78
CA MET A 23 -36.06 4.20 -54.55
C MET A 23 -36.00 3.29 -53.32
N LEU A 24 -36.49 2.05 -53.44
CA LEU A 24 -36.48 1.07 -52.36
C LEU A 24 -35.05 0.62 -52.03
N MET A 25 -34.19 0.40 -53.03
CA MET A 25 -32.78 0.10 -52.80
C MET A 25 -32.07 1.25 -52.09
N VAL A 26 -32.24 2.50 -52.53
CA VAL A 26 -31.63 3.67 -51.88
C VAL A 26 -32.13 3.84 -50.45
N ALA A 27 -33.44 3.69 -50.21
CA ALA A 27 -34.01 3.80 -48.87
C ALA A 27 -33.48 2.72 -47.92
N LEU A 28 -33.36 1.46 -48.40
CA LEU A 28 -32.77 0.38 -47.63
C LEU A 28 -31.30 0.67 -47.31
N THR A 29 -30.50 1.13 -48.28
CA THR A 29 -29.09 1.46 -48.05
C THR A 29 -28.91 2.56 -47.01
N LEU A 30 -29.72 3.62 -47.07
CA LEU A 30 -29.70 4.70 -46.07
C LEU A 30 -30.10 4.19 -44.69
N SER A 31 -31.17 3.38 -44.60
CA SER A 31 -31.61 2.78 -43.33
C SER A 31 -30.52 1.89 -42.71
N PHE A 32 -29.88 1.03 -43.51
CA PHE A 32 -28.78 0.20 -43.01
C PHE A 32 -27.61 1.05 -42.54
N THR A 33 -27.26 2.10 -43.28
CA THR A 33 -26.15 3.00 -42.93
C THR A 33 -26.42 3.71 -41.60
N MET A 34 -27.64 4.21 -41.39
CA MET A 34 -28.04 4.86 -40.13
C MET A 34 -27.98 3.89 -38.95
N LYS A 35 -28.49 2.66 -39.10
CA LYS A 35 -28.43 1.63 -38.04
C LYS A 35 -27.00 1.22 -37.70
N VAL A 36 -26.14 1.09 -38.71
CA VAL A 36 -24.71 0.80 -38.50
C VAL A 36 -24.04 1.95 -37.77
N ARG A 37 -24.30 3.19 -38.17
CA ARG A 37 -23.78 4.38 -37.49
C ARG A 37 -24.22 4.43 -36.03
N GLU A 38 -25.50 4.26 -35.76
CA GLU A 38 -26.05 4.25 -34.39
C GLU A 38 -25.41 3.16 -33.54
N ARG A 39 -25.21 1.95 -34.09
CA ARG A 39 -24.50 0.88 -33.41
C ARG A 39 -23.07 1.24 -33.06
N ILE A 40 -22.34 1.85 -34.00
CA ILE A 40 -20.97 2.31 -33.77
C ILE A 40 -20.96 3.42 -32.71
N GLU A 41 -21.92 4.34 -32.72
CA GLU A 41 -22.04 5.41 -31.72
C GLU A 41 -22.23 4.83 -30.31
N VAL A 42 -23.20 3.94 -30.10
CA VAL A 42 -23.47 3.33 -28.78
C VAL A 42 -22.26 2.51 -28.31
N GLN A 43 -21.62 1.75 -29.20
CA GLN A 43 -20.40 1.01 -28.87
C GLN A 43 -19.24 1.95 -28.49
N THR A 44 -19.04 3.03 -29.25
CA THR A 44 -17.97 4.00 -28.99
C THR A 44 -18.14 4.66 -27.63
N VAL A 45 -19.37 4.98 -27.24
CA VAL A 45 -19.68 5.52 -25.91
C VAL A 45 -19.44 4.47 -24.81
N ALA A 46 -19.81 3.21 -25.04
CA ALA A 46 -19.52 2.13 -24.10
C ALA A 46 -18.01 1.90 -23.92
N ASP A 47 -17.25 1.90 -25.01
CA ASP A 47 -15.80 1.79 -25.00
C ASP A 47 -15.14 2.98 -24.28
N ALA A 48 -15.63 4.20 -24.52
CA ALA A 48 -15.15 5.39 -23.83
C ALA A 48 -15.41 5.32 -22.31
N ALA A 49 -16.58 4.84 -21.90
CA ALA A 49 -16.93 4.66 -20.48
C ALA A 49 -16.10 3.55 -19.82
N ALA A 50 -15.96 2.39 -20.46
CA ALA A 50 -15.17 1.27 -19.94
C ALA A 50 -13.68 1.62 -19.83
N TYR A 51 -13.13 2.31 -20.84
CA TYR A 51 -11.77 2.83 -20.79
C TYR A 51 -11.59 3.87 -19.68
N SER A 52 -12.57 4.77 -19.49
CA SER A 52 -12.53 5.77 -18.43
C SER A 52 -12.54 5.14 -17.03
N ASN A 53 -13.36 4.11 -16.81
CA ASN A 53 -13.34 3.32 -15.58
C ASN A 53 -11.93 2.73 -15.33
N ALA A 54 -11.35 2.08 -16.35
CA ALA A 54 -10.03 1.48 -16.25
C ALA A 54 -8.92 2.52 -15.99
N VAL A 55 -8.98 3.68 -16.63
CA VAL A 55 -8.03 4.80 -16.42
C VAL A 55 -8.13 5.34 -14.99
N ALA A 56 -9.35 5.51 -14.48
CA ALA A 56 -9.57 5.95 -13.10
C ALA A 56 -8.99 4.91 -12.11
N THR A 57 -9.28 3.64 -12.31
CA THR A 57 -8.74 2.55 -11.49
C THR A 57 -7.21 2.51 -11.51
N ALA A 58 -6.59 2.58 -12.69
CA ALA A 58 -5.14 2.60 -12.82
C ALA A 58 -4.50 3.81 -12.12
N ARG A 59 -5.12 5.00 -12.22
CA ARG A 59 -4.64 6.21 -11.53
C ARG A 59 -4.76 6.09 -10.02
N THR A 60 -5.87 5.58 -9.52
CA THR A 60 -6.07 5.34 -8.09
C THR A 60 -5.06 4.33 -7.57
N PHE A 61 -4.83 3.21 -8.27
CA PHE A 61 -3.84 2.21 -7.86
C PHE A 61 -2.41 2.75 -7.88
N ASN A 62 -2.06 3.57 -8.86
CA ASN A 62 -0.77 4.27 -8.87
C ASN A 62 -0.64 5.26 -7.69
N THR A 63 -1.72 5.96 -7.33
CA THR A 63 -1.74 6.88 -6.19
C THR A 63 -1.59 6.13 -4.86
N ILE A 64 -2.30 5.02 -4.70
CA ILE A 64 -2.15 4.11 -3.56
C ILE A 64 -0.72 3.58 -3.50
N ALA A 65 -0.14 3.16 -4.63
CA ALA A 65 1.23 2.65 -4.65
C ALA A 65 2.29 3.67 -4.19
N VAL A 66 2.14 4.93 -4.57
CA VAL A 66 3.01 6.01 -4.09
C VAL A 66 2.77 6.29 -2.60
N SER A 67 1.51 6.28 -2.16
CA SER A 67 1.16 6.51 -0.75
C SER A 67 1.68 5.38 0.16
N ASN A 68 1.51 4.12 -0.22
CA ASN A 68 2.06 2.96 0.48
C ASN A 68 3.59 3.07 0.63
N ARG A 69 4.30 3.53 -0.41
CA ARG A 69 5.76 3.78 -0.31
C ARG A 69 6.10 4.88 0.69
N ALA A 70 5.32 5.95 0.73
CA ALA A 70 5.53 7.04 1.68
C ALA A 70 5.22 6.61 3.12
N GLU A 71 4.19 5.79 3.33
CA GLU A 71 3.90 5.13 4.61
C GLU A 71 5.08 4.26 5.07
N ILE A 72 5.59 3.40 4.18
CA ILE A 72 6.79 2.58 4.44
C ILE A 72 8.00 3.46 4.76
N ALA A 73 8.20 4.56 4.04
CA ALA A 73 9.31 5.49 4.29
C ALA A 73 9.23 6.13 5.69
N HIS A 74 8.04 6.48 6.17
CA HIS A 74 7.84 6.95 7.54
C HIS A 74 8.20 5.88 8.58
N MET A 75 7.86 4.62 8.32
CA MET A 75 8.26 3.52 9.20
C MET A 75 9.78 3.30 9.18
N VAL A 76 10.41 3.35 8.01
CA VAL A 76 11.88 3.30 7.88
C VAL A 76 12.55 4.46 8.64
N ALA A 77 11.98 5.66 8.60
CA ALA A 77 12.46 6.80 9.37
C ALA A 77 12.36 6.55 10.89
N ASN A 78 11.30 5.88 11.36
CA ASN A 78 11.18 5.45 12.76
C ASN A 78 12.29 4.46 13.17
N ALA A 79 12.64 3.51 12.31
CA ALA A 79 13.77 2.61 12.56
C ALA A 79 15.12 3.37 12.61
N GLY A 80 15.26 4.43 11.80
CA GLY A 80 16.40 5.34 11.86
C GLY A 80 16.47 6.13 13.17
N ALA A 81 15.34 6.67 13.63
CA ALA A 81 15.25 7.37 14.91
C ALA A 81 15.59 6.44 16.10
N ALA A 82 15.04 5.22 16.10
CA ALA A 82 15.36 4.19 17.07
C ALA A 82 16.85 3.83 17.07
N SER A 83 17.46 3.72 15.89
CA SER A 83 18.90 3.47 15.74
C SER A 83 19.75 4.58 16.36
N LEU A 84 19.41 5.84 16.13
CA LEU A 84 20.15 6.99 16.67
C LEU A 84 20.02 7.09 18.19
N LEU A 85 18.81 6.86 18.73
CA LEU A 85 18.57 6.84 20.18
C LEU A 85 19.40 5.75 20.85
N ASN A 86 19.32 4.52 20.34
CA ASN A 86 19.98 3.39 20.95
C ASN A 86 21.52 3.47 20.83
N TRP A 87 22.01 4.01 19.70
CA TRP A 87 23.42 4.35 19.53
C TRP A 87 23.89 5.35 20.60
N ALA A 88 23.15 6.45 20.82
CA ALA A 88 23.48 7.43 21.85
C ALA A 88 23.39 6.85 23.27
N SER A 89 22.44 5.94 23.51
CA SER A 89 22.30 5.21 24.78
C SER A 89 23.45 4.25 25.04
N LEU A 90 24.02 3.62 24.00
CA LEU A 90 25.18 2.75 24.16
C LEU A 90 26.38 3.51 24.72
N TYR A 91 26.62 4.76 24.30
CA TYR A 91 27.70 5.58 24.84
C TYR A 91 27.61 5.75 26.37
N ARG A 92 26.39 5.90 26.89
CA ARG A 92 26.16 5.95 28.34
C ARG A 92 26.39 4.61 29.01
N GLY A 93 25.97 3.53 28.35
CA GLY A 93 26.31 2.16 28.76
C GLY A 93 27.82 1.96 28.85
N GLU A 94 28.59 2.45 27.89
CA GLU A 94 30.05 2.38 27.87
C GLU A 94 30.70 3.17 29.01
N LEU A 95 30.23 4.39 29.30
CA LEU A 95 30.68 5.18 30.45
C LEU A 95 30.45 4.43 31.77
N ASN A 96 29.28 3.81 31.92
CA ASN A 96 28.93 3.01 33.09
C ASN A 96 29.75 1.71 33.18
N ALA A 97 30.02 1.06 32.04
CA ALA A 97 30.85 -0.13 31.96
C ALA A 97 32.30 0.17 32.33
N ALA A 98 32.88 1.26 31.83
CA ALA A 98 34.21 1.74 32.21
C ALA A 98 34.28 2.03 33.71
N LYS A 99 33.28 2.76 34.24
CA LYS A 99 33.20 3.11 35.66
C LYS A 99 33.11 1.86 36.54
N PHE A 100 32.30 0.89 36.15
CA PHE A 100 32.18 -0.41 36.82
C PHE A 100 33.51 -1.17 36.80
N GLY A 101 34.19 -1.18 35.66
CA GLY A 101 35.51 -1.79 35.50
C GLY A 101 36.55 -1.22 36.47
N TYR A 102 36.67 0.12 36.55
CA TYR A 102 37.56 0.76 37.51
C TYR A 102 37.14 0.52 38.97
N ALA A 103 35.83 0.54 39.26
CA ALA A 103 35.30 0.29 40.59
C ALA A 103 35.64 -1.12 41.11
N ALA A 104 35.68 -2.12 40.23
CA ALA A 104 36.01 -3.50 40.58
C ALA A 104 37.40 -3.66 41.19
N TRP A 105 38.33 -2.74 40.91
CA TRP A 105 39.69 -2.77 41.45
C TRP A 105 39.87 -1.96 42.74
N VAL A 106 38.90 -1.14 43.14
CA VAL A 106 38.97 -0.36 44.38
C VAL A 106 39.17 -1.25 45.63
N PRO A 107 38.44 -2.38 45.81
CA PRO A 107 38.64 -3.25 46.97
C PRO A 107 40.06 -3.83 47.06
N VAL A 108 40.72 -4.07 45.92
CA VAL A 108 42.09 -4.60 45.88
C VAL A 108 43.05 -3.59 46.49
N TYR A 109 43.06 -2.34 46.02
CA TYR A 109 43.92 -1.29 46.58
C TYR A 109 43.54 -0.92 48.01
N GLN A 110 42.25 -0.99 48.35
CA GLN A 110 41.78 -0.77 49.72
C GLN A 110 42.32 -1.84 50.68
N ALA A 111 42.41 -3.10 50.26
CA ALA A 111 43.01 -4.17 51.06
C ALA A 111 44.50 -3.92 51.36
N PHE A 112 45.25 -3.37 50.39
CA PHE A 112 46.65 -2.96 50.63
C PHE A 112 46.73 -1.78 51.61
N ALA A 113 45.83 -0.81 51.52
CA ALA A 113 45.78 0.30 52.47
C ALA A 113 45.44 -0.19 53.89
N THR A 114 44.40 -1.02 54.04
CA THR A 114 43.98 -1.53 55.36
C THR A 114 45.03 -2.44 56.01
N ALA A 115 45.76 -3.22 55.22
CA ALA A 115 46.86 -4.05 55.72
C ALA A 115 48.12 -3.25 56.06
N GLY A 116 48.49 -2.26 55.22
CA GLY A 116 49.74 -1.52 55.37
C GLY A 116 49.69 -0.36 56.35
N CYS A 117 48.57 0.37 56.43
CA CYS A 117 48.50 1.61 57.21
C CYS A 117 48.67 1.43 58.74
N PRO A 118 48.15 0.38 59.40
CA PRO A 118 48.33 0.19 60.84
C PRO A 118 49.80 0.05 61.29
N CYS A 119 50.67 -0.49 60.43
CA CYS A 119 52.10 -0.70 60.71
C CYS A 119 53.02 0.28 59.97
N ALA A 120 52.48 1.32 59.32
CA ALA A 120 53.25 2.24 58.49
C ALA A 120 54.32 3.04 59.27
N TRP A 121 54.10 3.29 60.55
CA TRP A 121 55.03 4.04 61.41
C TRP A 121 56.27 3.23 61.85
N SER A 122 56.20 1.89 61.78
CA SER A 122 57.27 1.00 62.28
C SER A 122 58.01 0.24 61.19
N ASN A 123 57.44 0.08 59.99
CA ASN A 123 58.03 -0.73 58.91
C ASN A 123 57.93 -0.03 57.54
N GLY A 124 59.07 0.16 56.87
CA GLY A 124 59.15 0.78 55.55
C GLY A 124 58.38 0.02 54.45
N PHE A 125 58.21 -1.30 54.58
CA PHE A 125 57.33 -2.08 53.69
C PHE A 125 55.85 -1.74 53.91
N CYS A 126 55.40 -1.68 55.18
CA CYS A 126 54.04 -1.27 55.54
C CYS A 126 53.74 0.18 55.08
N ALA A 127 54.71 1.09 55.23
CA ALA A 127 54.60 2.46 54.76
C ALA A 127 54.36 2.53 53.24
N ARG A 128 55.14 1.77 52.45
CA ARG A 128 54.95 1.65 50.99
C ARG A 128 53.60 1.04 50.62
N MET A 129 53.17 0.00 51.34
CA MET A 129 51.88 -0.67 51.15
C MET A 129 50.69 0.27 51.42
N CYS A 130 50.77 1.05 52.49
CA CYS A 130 49.77 2.07 52.82
C CYS A 130 49.71 3.17 51.76
N GLN A 131 50.86 3.72 51.36
CA GLN A 131 50.94 4.77 50.34
C GLN A 131 50.41 4.30 48.99
N CYS A 132 50.80 3.12 48.51
CA CYS A 132 50.32 2.59 47.23
C CYS A 132 48.82 2.28 47.26
N GLY A 133 48.31 1.74 48.37
CA GLY A 133 46.89 1.44 48.53
C GLY A 133 46.00 2.70 48.53
N ILE A 134 46.37 3.71 49.34
CA ILE A 134 45.64 5.00 49.39
C ILE A 134 45.68 5.69 48.03
N ARG A 135 46.84 5.68 47.37
CA ARG A 135 46.99 6.27 46.03
C ARG A 135 46.10 5.57 45.02
N GLY A 136 46.11 4.24 45.01
CA GLY A 136 45.25 3.42 44.15
C GLY A 136 43.76 3.73 44.29
N VAL A 137 43.27 3.79 45.53
CA VAL A 137 41.86 4.15 45.82
C VAL A 137 41.54 5.58 45.37
N THR A 138 42.46 6.52 45.60
CA THR A 138 42.27 7.94 45.24
C THR A 138 42.22 8.14 43.72
N ASP A 139 43.15 7.53 42.98
CA ASP A 139 43.24 7.65 41.53
C ASP A 139 42.07 6.96 40.82
N LEU A 140 41.69 5.74 41.25
CA LEU A 140 40.48 5.05 40.75
C LEU A 140 39.21 5.86 41.05
N GLY A 141 39.09 6.44 42.25
CA GLY A 141 37.98 7.33 42.59
C GLY A 141 37.91 8.57 41.71
N ARG A 142 39.07 9.12 41.31
CA ARG A 142 39.15 10.24 40.36
C ARG A 142 38.70 9.82 38.96
N LEU A 143 39.15 8.68 38.44
CA LEU A 143 38.74 8.14 37.13
C LEU A 143 37.22 7.91 37.08
N MET A 144 36.67 7.26 38.11
CA MET A 144 35.23 7.06 38.25
C MET A 144 34.45 8.39 38.29
N THR A 145 35.00 9.41 38.95
CA THR A 145 34.38 10.74 39.02
C THR A 145 34.42 11.46 37.68
N MET A 146 35.47 11.28 36.88
CA MET A 146 35.57 11.84 35.53
C MET A 146 34.52 11.21 34.61
N LEU A 147 34.38 9.89 34.63
CA LEU A 147 33.32 9.17 33.88
C LEU A 147 31.92 9.57 34.34
N GLN A 148 31.70 9.72 35.66
CA GLN A 148 30.42 10.16 36.19
C GLN A 148 30.05 11.58 35.74
N ARG A 149 31.03 12.49 35.69
CA ARG A 149 30.79 13.86 35.22
C ARG A 149 30.41 13.87 33.74
N GLU A 150 31.05 13.02 32.94
CA GLU A 150 30.68 12.90 31.54
C GLU A 150 29.28 12.30 31.37
N ASP A 151 28.92 11.24 32.11
CA ASP A 151 27.57 10.69 32.05
C ASP A 151 26.51 11.73 32.46
N LEU A 152 26.78 12.57 33.47
CA LEU A 152 25.89 13.68 33.83
C LEU A 152 25.79 14.75 32.74
N ARG A 153 26.87 15.02 32.00
CA ARG A 153 26.86 15.95 30.86
C ARG A 153 26.01 15.39 29.72
N VAL A 154 26.18 14.11 29.40
CA VAL A 154 25.42 13.41 28.35
C VAL A 154 23.96 13.28 28.75
N GLU A 155 23.66 12.93 30.00
CA GLU A 155 22.30 12.87 30.55
C GLU A 155 21.53 14.17 30.32
N ALA A 156 22.15 15.33 30.55
CA ALA A 156 21.50 16.62 30.32
C ALA A 156 21.09 16.82 28.84
N VAL A 157 21.94 16.39 27.90
CA VAL A 157 21.63 16.44 26.46
C VAL A 157 20.54 15.43 26.12
N PHE A 158 20.65 14.22 26.67
CA PHE A 158 19.73 13.12 26.45
C PHE A 158 18.31 13.47 26.91
N GLN A 159 18.17 14.02 28.12
CA GLN A 159 16.90 14.48 28.68
C GLN A 159 16.23 15.58 27.86
N ALA A 160 17.00 16.37 27.11
CA ALA A 160 16.47 17.39 26.22
C ALA A 160 16.02 16.82 24.86
N LEU A 161 16.75 15.86 24.29
CA LEU A 161 16.51 15.34 22.94
C LEU A 161 15.56 14.14 22.90
N ASP A 162 15.65 13.24 23.88
CA ASP A 162 14.92 11.96 23.91
C ASP A 162 13.38 12.14 23.80
N PRO A 163 12.73 13.09 24.52
CA PRO A 163 11.30 13.35 24.32
C PRO A 163 10.96 13.90 22.94
N MET A 164 11.86 14.66 22.31
CA MET A 164 11.63 15.20 20.96
C MET A 164 11.71 14.11 19.90
N VAL A 165 12.63 13.15 20.05
CA VAL A 165 12.68 11.99 19.16
C VAL A 165 11.43 11.13 19.33
N GLY A 166 10.99 10.88 20.57
CA GLY A 166 9.73 10.20 20.85
C GLY A 166 8.52 10.87 20.17
N LEU A 167 8.44 12.20 20.22
CA LEU A 167 7.42 12.98 19.51
C LEU A 167 7.56 12.82 17.98
N GLN A 168 8.77 12.94 17.44
CA GLN A 168 9.03 12.76 16.00
C GLN A 168 8.59 11.37 15.53
N MET A 169 8.91 10.32 16.28
CA MET A 169 8.51 8.96 15.92
C MET A 169 7.00 8.78 15.91
N ARG A 170 6.29 9.38 16.88
CA ARG A 170 4.83 9.42 16.90
C ARG A 170 4.27 10.19 15.70
N LEU A 171 4.88 11.32 15.33
CA LEU A 171 4.45 12.12 14.17
C LEU A 171 4.62 11.38 12.85
N HIS A 172 5.71 10.63 12.67
CA HIS A 172 5.89 9.76 11.49
C HIS A 172 4.79 8.70 11.38
N GLN A 173 4.42 8.08 12.51
CA GLN A 173 3.34 7.10 12.52
C GLN A 173 1.97 7.73 12.22
N VAL A 174 1.68 8.90 12.79
CA VAL A 174 0.43 9.64 12.51
C VAL A 174 0.38 10.08 11.04
N ALA A 175 1.50 10.52 10.48
CA ALA A 175 1.60 10.89 9.06
C ALA A 175 1.32 9.69 8.15
N ALA A 176 1.88 8.52 8.46
CA ALA A 176 1.58 7.29 7.73
C ALA A 176 0.08 6.91 7.82
N GLY A 177 -0.53 7.00 9.01
CA GLY A 177 -1.98 6.78 9.15
C GLY A 177 -2.84 7.78 8.37
N ALA A 178 -2.40 9.04 8.21
CA ALA A 178 -3.08 10.04 7.42
C ALA A 178 -3.00 9.76 5.90
N LEU A 179 -1.86 9.26 5.42
CA LEU A 179 -1.69 8.82 4.03
C LEU A 179 -2.62 7.66 3.69
N TYR A 180 -2.74 6.69 4.60
CA TYR A 180 -3.69 5.59 4.46
C TYR A 180 -5.13 6.12 4.38
N ALA A 181 -5.52 7.00 5.31
CA ALA A 181 -6.87 7.55 5.33
C ALA A 181 -7.23 8.31 4.04
N SER A 182 -6.27 9.05 3.48
CA SER A 182 -6.42 9.73 2.19
C SER A 182 -6.59 8.72 1.05
N SER A 183 -5.69 7.75 0.95
CA SER A 183 -5.71 6.71 -0.09
C SER A 183 -6.99 5.88 -0.04
N TYR A 184 -7.48 5.58 1.16
CA TYR A 184 -8.71 4.85 1.39
C TYR A 184 -9.96 5.66 1.00
N ALA A 185 -9.95 6.99 1.19
CA ALA A 185 -11.02 7.85 0.72
C ALA A 185 -11.08 7.88 -0.82
N ASP A 186 -9.94 8.01 -1.49
CA ASP A 186 -9.84 7.97 -2.95
C ASP A 186 -10.29 6.60 -3.51
N PHE A 187 -9.89 5.50 -2.87
CA PHE A 187 -10.31 4.16 -3.26
C PHE A 187 -11.83 3.95 -3.10
N ARG A 188 -12.43 4.41 -2.00
CA ARG A 188 -13.89 4.35 -1.81
C ARG A 188 -14.63 5.17 -2.86
N SER A 189 -14.16 6.38 -3.17
CA SER A 189 -14.76 7.21 -4.20
C SER A 189 -14.72 6.55 -5.58
N LEU A 190 -13.60 5.91 -5.94
CA LEU A 190 -13.50 5.10 -7.15
C LEU A 190 -14.52 3.95 -7.14
N LYS A 191 -14.56 3.18 -6.05
CA LYS A 191 -15.43 2.01 -5.92
C LYS A 191 -16.90 2.38 -6.12
N ASP A 192 -17.35 3.47 -5.50
CA ASP A 192 -18.73 3.96 -5.63
C ASP A 192 -18.99 4.46 -7.07
N LYS A 193 -18.06 5.22 -7.65
CA LYS A 193 -18.21 5.76 -9.01
C LYS A 193 -18.24 4.67 -10.09
N VAL A 194 -17.47 3.60 -9.93
CA VAL A 194 -17.47 2.44 -10.82
C VAL A 194 -18.75 1.60 -10.66
N ASN A 195 -19.22 1.41 -9.42
CA ASN A 195 -20.44 0.66 -9.13
C ASN A 195 -21.69 1.29 -9.76
N ASP A 196 -21.79 2.62 -9.69
CA ASP A 196 -23.00 3.35 -10.09
C ASP A 196 -22.98 3.78 -11.56
N GLN A 197 -22.07 3.21 -12.38
CA GLN A 197 -21.85 3.64 -13.76
C GLN A 197 -21.62 5.17 -13.85
N GLY A 198 -20.99 5.77 -12.84
CA GLY A 198 -20.86 7.22 -12.70
C GLY A 198 -20.09 7.85 -13.86
N PHE A 199 -19.03 7.21 -14.34
CA PHE A 199 -18.29 7.69 -15.51
C PHE A 199 -19.11 7.63 -16.80
N ALA A 200 -19.94 6.60 -16.97
CA ALA A 200 -20.86 6.52 -18.10
C ALA A 200 -21.89 7.66 -18.03
N ASN A 201 -22.47 7.91 -16.85
CA ASN A 201 -23.39 9.02 -16.64
C ASN A 201 -22.76 10.39 -16.93
N ASP A 202 -21.50 10.62 -16.52
CA ASP A 202 -20.76 11.85 -16.84
C ASP A 202 -20.61 12.04 -18.36
N ILE A 203 -20.17 10.98 -19.07
CA ILE A 203 -20.01 11.01 -20.54
C ILE A 203 -21.35 11.27 -21.24
N LEU A 204 -22.42 10.61 -20.80
CA LEU A 204 -23.75 10.84 -21.36
C LEU A 204 -24.22 12.27 -21.11
N GLY A 205 -23.94 12.83 -19.93
CA GLY A 205 -24.22 14.24 -19.59
C GLY A 205 -23.56 15.22 -20.56
N ASP A 206 -22.29 14.98 -20.90
CA ASP A 206 -21.56 15.81 -21.87
C ASP A 206 -22.10 15.66 -23.30
N LEU A 207 -22.51 14.45 -23.70
CA LEU A 207 -23.09 14.19 -25.02
C LEU A 207 -24.47 14.86 -25.21
N VAL A 208 -25.25 14.96 -24.14
CA VAL A 208 -26.60 15.53 -24.17
C VAL A 208 -26.66 16.97 -23.67
N ALA A 209 -25.53 17.61 -23.41
CA ALA A 209 -25.46 18.97 -22.85
C ALA A 209 -26.38 19.95 -23.63
N GLY A 210 -27.47 20.38 -22.99
CA GLY A 210 -28.49 21.27 -23.58
C GLY A 210 -29.77 20.58 -24.10
N ARG A 211 -29.87 19.25 -24.04
CA ARG A 211 -31.07 18.46 -24.34
C ARG A 211 -31.47 17.64 -23.10
N ASN A 212 -32.75 17.26 -22.98
CA ASN A 212 -33.14 16.27 -21.97
C ASN A 212 -32.52 14.91 -22.39
N PRO A 213 -31.84 14.16 -21.50
CA PRO A 213 -31.28 12.84 -21.82
C PRO A 213 -32.30 11.89 -22.46
N HIS A 214 -33.58 12.02 -22.06
CA HIS A 214 -34.68 11.27 -22.63
C HIS A 214 -34.99 11.63 -24.09
N ASP A 215 -34.76 12.88 -24.52
CA ASP A 215 -35.01 13.30 -25.90
C ASP A 215 -34.03 12.63 -26.88
N ALA A 216 -32.81 12.34 -26.41
CA ALA A 216 -31.76 11.69 -27.18
C ALA A 216 -31.70 10.17 -26.96
N GLY A 217 -32.54 9.63 -26.07
CA GLY A 217 -32.67 8.19 -25.79
C GLY A 217 -31.47 7.55 -25.10
N TRP A 218 -30.50 8.32 -24.57
CA TRP A 218 -29.30 7.77 -23.95
C TRP A 218 -29.54 7.35 -22.50
N LEU A 219 -29.07 6.16 -22.14
CA LEU A 219 -29.23 5.57 -20.81
C LEU A 219 -27.93 4.86 -20.40
N ALA A 220 -27.51 5.02 -19.14
CA ALA A 220 -26.46 4.21 -18.51
C ALA A 220 -27.11 3.37 -17.39
N PRO A 221 -27.69 2.20 -17.72
CA PRO A 221 -28.32 1.34 -16.72
C PRO A 221 -27.27 0.77 -15.76
N SER A 222 -27.70 0.27 -14.60
CA SER A 222 -26.78 -0.43 -13.68
C SER A 222 -26.12 -1.62 -14.38
N ALA A 223 -24.82 -1.81 -14.17
CA ALA A 223 -24.06 -3.00 -14.57
C ALA A 223 -23.93 -4.00 -13.40
N GLY A 224 -24.83 -3.92 -12.40
CA GLY A 224 -24.73 -4.66 -11.16
C GLY A 224 -23.48 -4.28 -10.35
N ASN A 225 -23.09 -5.16 -9.43
CA ASN A 225 -21.94 -4.93 -8.53
C ASN A 225 -20.64 -5.56 -9.05
N ILE A 226 -20.59 -6.04 -10.29
CA ILE A 226 -19.45 -6.85 -10.80
C ILE A 226 -18.15 -6.06 -10.79
N SER A 227 -18.12 -4.87 -11.40
CA SER A 227 -16.93 -4.00 -11.39
C SER A 227 -16.49 -3.61 -9.97
N LYS A 228 -17.44 -3.51 -9.01
CA LYS A 228 -17.12 -3.31 -7.59
C LYS A 228 -16.48 -4.54 -6.98
N LYS A 229 -16.93 -5.74 -7.36
CA LYS A 229 -16.38 -7.00 -6.83
C LYS A 229 -14.96 -7.25 -7.31
N GLU A 230 -14.69 -6.93 -8.57
CA GLU A 230 -13.37 -6.93 -9.18
C GLU A 230 -12.38 -6.03 -8.41
N LEU A 231 -12.85 -4.93 -7.82
CA LEU A 231 -12.02 -4.05 -7.00
C LEU A 231 -11.77 -4.59 -5.59
N ALA A 232 -12.81 -5.07 -4.86
CA ALA A 232 -12.72 -5.24 -3.40
C ALA A 232 -13.75 -6.17 -2.72
N ASP A 233 -14.30 -7.23 -3.35
CA ASP A 233 -15.23 -8.18 -2.67
C ASP A 233 -14.55 -9.17 -1.70
N ASN A 234 -13.35 -8.83 -1.23
CA ASN A 234 -12.41 -9.73 -0.55
C ASN A 234 -12.14 -9.22 0.87
N THR A 235 -13.16 -9.25 1.71
CA THR A 235 -12.99 -8.95 3.14
C THR A 235 -11.86 -9.80 3.70
N ALA A 236 -10.85 -9.13 4.26
CA ALA A 236 -9.66 -9.77 4.81
C ALA A 236 -8.87 -10.60 3.77
N CYS A 237 -8.85 -10.19 2.49
CA CYS A 237 -8.10 -10.88 1.42
C CYS A 237 -8.51 -12.35 1.19
N LEU A 238 -9.79 -12.71 1.36
CA LEU A 238 -10.29 -14.08 1.19
C LEU A 238 -11.23 -14.26 -0.02
N GLY A 239 -11.46 -13.22 -0.82
CA GLY A 239 -12.35 -13.22 -2.00
C GLY A 239 -11.62 -12.89 -3.30
N GLY A 240 -12.36 -12.62 -4.38
CA GLY A 240 -11.83 -12.48 -5.76
C GLY A 240 -11.35 -11.09 -6.19
N GLY A 241 -11.47 -10.07 -5.34
CA GLY A 241 -11.15 -8.68 -5.68
C GLY A 241 -9.66 -8.36 -5.65
N ALA A 242 -9.26 -7.29 -6.34
CA ALA A 242 -7.87 -6.82 -6.43
C ALA A 242 -7.29 -6.32 -5.10
N VAL A 243 -8.08 -5.57 -4.31
CA VAL A 243 -7.61 -4.82 -3.13
C VAL A 243 -8.34 -5.27 -1.89
N CYS A 244 -7.62 -5.59 -0.82
CA CYS A 244 -8.26 -6.02 0.43
C CYS A 244 -8.99 -4.88 1.15
N ASP A 245 -10.32 -4.93 1.22
CA ASP A 245 -11.20 -3.92 1.85
C ASP A 245 -12.09 -4.58 2.93
N PRO A 246 -12.21 -4.03 4.15
CA PRO A 246 -11.66 -2.76 4.64
C PRO A 246 -10.17 -2.79 4.96
N LEU A 247 -9.64 -3.95 5.36
CA LEU A 247 -8.25 -4.12 5.79
C LEU A 247 -7.73 -5.52 5.45
N PRO A 248 -6.43 -5.68 5.17
CA PRO A 248 -5.80 -6.98 4.98
C PRO A 248 -5.75 -7.78 6.30
N LEU A 249 -5.44 -9.08 6.26
CA LEU A 249 -5.31 -9.94 7.45
C LEU A 249 -4.02 -9.73 8.26
N THR A 250 -2.99 -9.17 7.64
CA THR A 250 -1.66 -9.02 8.23
C THR A 250 -0.96 -7.80 7.65
N VAL A 251 -0.06 -7.17 8.39
CA VAL A 251 0.86 -6.10 7.92
C VAL A 251 2.17 -6.59 7.33
N ALA A 252 2.34 -7.91 7.18
CA ALA A 252 3.60 -8.55 6.77
C ALA A 252 4.27 -7.90 5.55
N HIS A 253 3.53 -7.63 4.48
CA HIS A 253 4.09 -6.99 3.29
C HIS A 253 4.70 -5.62 3.56
N SER A 254 4.00 -4.78 4.32
CA SER A 254 4.49 -3.44 4.66
C SER A 254 5.74 -3.52 5.56
N VAL A 255 5.76 -4.49 6.47
CA VAL A 255 6.91 -4.78 7.35
C VAL A 255 8.10 -5.24 6.52
N ASP A 256 7.92 -6.22 5.65
CA ASP A 256 8.99 -6.78 4.82
C ASP A 256 9.52 -5.74 3.83
N ALA A 257 8.63 -4.96 3.22
CA ALA A 257 9.01 -3.85 2.35
C ALA A 257 9.80 -2.79 3.12
N ALA A 258 9.41 -2.44 4.34
CA ALA A 258 10.19 -1.54 5.17
C ALA A 258 11.54 -2.15 5.57
N MET A 259 11.56 -3.39 6.02
CA MET A 259 12.77 -4.10 6.43
C MET A 259 13.79 -4.17 5.29
N GLY A 260 13.34 -4.46 4.06
CA GLY A 260 14.17 -4.48 2.85
C GLY A 260 14.56 -3.09 2.33
N SER A 261 13.80 -2.04 2.68
CA SER A 261 14.07 -0.67 2.22
C SER A 261 15.00 0.14 3.14
N ARG A 262 15.45 -0.42 4.28
CA ARG A 262 16.40 0.23 5.21
C ARG A 262 17.84 0.20 4.68
N GLY A 263 18.08 0.75 3.49
CA GLY A 263 19.36 0.62 2.78
C GLY A 263 20.58 1.23 3.49
N PHE A 264 20.40 2.06 4.53
CA PHE A 264 21.52 2.69 5.23
C PHE A 264 22.09 1.75 6.32
N THR A 265 23.39 1.49 6.26
CA THR A 265 24.08 0.56 7.18
C THR A 265 23.92 0.96 8.64
N PHE A 266 23.88 2.26 8.93
CA PHE A 266 23.62 2.75 10.30
C PHE A 266 22.29 2.26 10.89
N VAL A 267 21.30 1.94 10.04
CA VAL A 267 19.98 1.45 10.48
C VAL A 267 19.94 -0.08 10.50
N THR A 268 20.56 -0.74 9.51
CA THR A 268 20.49 -2.19 9.33
C THR A 268 21.57 -2.99 10.04
N SER A 269 22.80 -2.47 10.07
CA SER A 269 23.96 -3.14 10.67
C SER A 269 25.04 -2.12 10.98
N ARG A 270 25.04 -1.63 12.22
CA ARG A 270 26.14 -0.86 12.80
C ARG A 270 27.25 -1.83 13.19
N THR A 271 28.46 -1.52 12.76
CA THR A 271 29.71 -2.16 13.12
C THR A 271 30.60 -1.15 13.84
N ILE A 272 31.80 -1.56 14.24
CA ILE A 272 32.71 -0.72 15.02
C ILE A 272 33.03 0.64 14.35
N GLU A 273 32.99 0.72 13.01
CA GLU A 273 33.25 1.95 12.26
C GLU A 273 32.22 3.05 12.55
N GLN A 274 30.98 2.68 12.90
CA GLN A 274 29.94 3.63 13.30
C GLN A 274 30.08 4.09 14.77
N TYR A 275 31.05 3.58 15.51
CA TYR A 275 31.29 3.89 16.93
C TYR A 275 32.58 4.68 17.18
N VAL A 276 33.28 5.14 16.14
CA VAL A 276 34.54 5.92 16.29
C VAL A 276 34.34 7.17 17.16
N ALA A 277 33.16 7.81 17.10
CA ALA A 277 32.85 8.95 17.96
C ALA A 277 32.77 8.56 19.44
N HIS A 278 32.28 7.36 19.76
CA HIS A 278 32.26 6.86 21.14
C HIS A 278 33.68 6.64 21.64
N GLU A 279 34.52 5.96 20.86
CA GLU A 279 35.93 5.71 21.21
C GLU A 279 36.68 7.03 21.42
N ALA A 280 36.52 8.00 20.52
CA ALA A 280 37.11 9.32 20.67
C ALA A 280 36.64 10.02 21.96
N ASN A 281 35.34 10.00 22.25
CA ASN A 281 34.80 10.62 23.46
C ASN A 281 35.32 9.92 24.73
N LEU A 282 35.40 8.59 24.76
CA LEU A 282 36.00 7.84 25.88
C LEU A 282 37.48 8.23 26.10
N ALA A 283 38.24 8.35 25.02
CA ALA A 283 39.65 8.77 25.07
C ALA A 283 39.83 10.23 25.51
N PHE A 284 38.84 11.11 25.29
CA PHE A 284 38.86 12.47 25.83
C PHE A 284 38.53 12.54 27.32
N VAL A 285 37.75 11.59 27.84
CA VAL A 285 37.41 11.53 29.27
C VAL A 285 38.54 10.90 30.07
N ILE A 286 39.14 9.82 29.56
CA ILE A 286 40.26 9.12 30.19
C ILE A 286 41.51 9.29 29.35
N LEU A 287 42.36 10.21 29.81
CA LEU A 287 43.62 10.54 29.15
C LEU A 287 44.75 9.58 29.59
N PRO A 288 45.78 9.40 28.75
CA PRO A 288 47.01 8.72 29.13
C PRO A 288 47.58 9.31 30.44
N PRO A 289 48.11 8.49 31.36
CA PRO A 289 48.61 7.12 31.15
C PRO A 289 47.57 6.00 31.30
N ASP A 290 46.31 6.31 31.63
CA ASP A 290 45.21 5.35 31.68
C ASP A 290 44.58 5.21 30.29
N ILE A 291 43.93 4.07 30.04
CA ILE A 291 43.35 3.76 28.72
C ILE A 291 41.91 3.28 28.91
N VAL A 292 41.00 3.83 28.11
CA VAL A 292 39.68 3.25 27.85
C VAL A 292 39.49 3.19 26.35
N SER A 293 39.08 2.03 25.84
CA SER A 293 38.80 1.83 24.42
C SER A 293 37.59 0.94 24.21
N LEU A 294 37.08 0.96 22.98
CA LEU A 294 35.93 0.18 22.56
C LEU A 294 36.39 -0.86 21.51
N PRO A 295 36.94 -2.01 21.93
CA PRO A 295 37.41 -3.04 20.99
C PRO A 295 36.32 -3.66 20.13
N LEU A 296 35.07 -3.67 20.61
CA LEU A 296 33.93 -4.26 19.91
C LEU A 296 32.69 -3.40 20.15
N ALA A 297 31.96 -3.11 19.09
CA ALA A 297 30.60 -2.59 19.15
C ALA A 297 29.86 -2.94 17.86
N ALA A 298 28.59 -3.28 18.02
CA ALA A 298 27.70 -3.60 16.92
C ALA A 298 26.26 -3.30 17.31
N GLY A 299 25.40 -3.16 16.31
CA GLY A 299 23.97 -3.19 16.58
C GLY A 299 23.11 -2.96 15.35
N THR A 300 21.81 -2.90 15.59
CA THR A 300 20.81 -2.88 14.53
C THR A 300 19.51 -2.25 15.04
N SER A 301 18.64 -1.87 14.11
CA SER A 301 17.23 -1.68 14.40
C SER A 301 16.41 -2.72 13.66
N HIS A 302 15.19 -2.96 14.07
CA HIS A 302 14.24 -3.79 13.33
C HIS A 302 12.82 -3.48 13.81
N PHE A 303 11.82 -4.10 13.17
CA PHE A 303 10.48 -4.12 13.72
C PHE A 303 10.21 -5.50 14.31
N GLY A 304 9.87 -5.57 15.59
CA GLY A 304 9.83 -6.83 16.32
C GLY A 304 9.80 -6.64 17.84
N LYS A 305 10.16 -7.69 18.58
CA LYS A 305 10.37 -7.63 20.03
C LYS A 305 11.87 -7.63 20.33
N PRO A 306 12.34 -6.90 21.36
CA PRO A 306 13.74 -6.95 21.76
C PRO A 306 14.14 -8.35 22.23
N ILE A 307 15.38 -8.78 21.96
CA ILE A 307 16.05 -10.00 22.44
C ILE A 307 15.40 -11.32 21.99
N LEU A 308 14.24 -11.25 21.33
CA LEU A 308 13.50 -12.41 20.83
C LEU A 308 13.31 -12.27 19.32
N GLN A 309 14.25 -12.85 18.56
CA GLN A 309 14.00 -13.22 17.18
C GLN A 309 12.83 -14.21 17.14
N TYR A 310 11.62 -13.71 16.84
CA TYR A 310 10.52 -14.58 16.44
C TYR A 310 10.42 -14.57 14.92
N GLY A 311 10.37 -15.77 14.34
CA GLY A 311 9.96 -15.94 12.95
C GLY A 311 8.48 -15.57 12.81
N LEU A 312 8.18 -14.69 11.85
CA LEU A 312 7.00 -14.68 10.96
C LEU A 312 5.63 -15.19 11.50
N PHE A 313 5.32 -15.08 12.80
CA PHE A 313 4.01 -15.45 13.35
C PHE A 313 3.35 -14.24 14.06
N PRO A 314 2.02 -14.06 13.90
CA PRO A 314 1.29 -12.94 14.50
C PRO A 314 1.45 -12.86 16.03
N PRO A 315 1.51 -11.65 16.63
CA PRO A 315 1.42 -10.33 15.98
C PRO A 315 2.71 -9.93 15.25
N TYR A 316 2.56 -9.49 14.01
CA TYR A 316 3.68 -9.08 13.15
C TYR A 316 4.23 -7.72 13.61
N ALA A 317 5.53 -7.67 13.93
CA ALA A 317 6.28 -6.43 14.11
C ALA A 317 5.63 -5.38 15.05
N PRO A 318 5.33 -5.74 16.31
CA PRO A 318 4.47 -4.91 17.17
C PRO A 318 5.15 -3.67 17.76
N ALA A 319 6.47 -3.52 17.59
CA ALA A 319 7.25 -2.36 18.01
C ALA A 319 8.38 -2.09 17.01
N VAL A 320 8.92 -0.89 17.07
CA VAL A 320 10.21 -0.56 16.47
C VAL A 320 11.26 -0.69 17.57
N THR A 321 12.26 -1.51 17.30
CA THR A 321 13.27 -1.91 18.28
C THR A 321 14.65 -1.56 17.76
N ALA A 322 15.55 -1.23 18.68
CA ALA A 322 16.96 -1.07 18.39
C ALA A 322 17.78 -1.70 19.52
N GLU A 323 18.86 -2.36 19.14
CA GLU A 323 19.73 -3.10 20.02
C GLU A 323 21.18 -2.80 19.63
N ASP A 324 21.98 -2.47 20.63
CA ASP A 324 23.39 -2.18 20.47
C ASP A 324 24.16 -2.85 21.59
N GLU A 325 25.25 -3.49 21.24
CA GLU A 325 26.11 -4.24 22.15
C GLU A 325 27.55 -3.78 21.95
N GLY A 326 28.34 -3.82 23.01
CA GLY A 326 29.75 -3.49 22.95
C GLY A 326 30.55 -4.10 24.07
N VAL A 327 31.87 -3.97 23.97
CA VAL A 327 32.81 -4.36 25.02
C VAL A 327 33.73 -3.19 25.27
N VAL A 328 33.78 -2.71 26.50
CA VAL A 328 34.72 -1.66 26.93
C VAL A 328 35.96 -2.32 27.49
N ALA A 329 37.13 -1.98 26.95
CA ALA A 329 38.41 -2.34 27.53
C ALA A 329 38.95 -1.16 28.33
N PHE A 330 39.49 -1.42 29.52
CA PHE A 330 40.04 -0.38 30.39
C PHE A 330 41.35 -0.84 31.03
N ILE A 331 42.25 0.13 31.25
CA ILE A 331 43.51 -0.04 31.95
C ILE A 331 43.70 1.14 32.90
N TYR A 332 44.06 0.84 34.15
CA TYR A 332 44.56 1.78 35.15
C TYR A 332 46.06 1.54 35.34
N ASN A 333 46.86 2.57 35.06
CA ASN A 333 48.32 2.53 35.10
C ASN A 333 48.85 3.09 36.43
N HIS A 334 48.76 2.29 37.49
CA HIS A 334 49.11 2.71 38.84
C HIS A 334 50.56 3.22 38.98
N ILE A 335 51.52 2.60 38.30
CA ILE A 335 52.93 3.01 38.36
C ILE A 335 53.16 4.40 37.74
N ALA A 336 52.44 4.73 36.66
CA ALA A 336 52.55 6.05 36.04
C ALA A 336 51.98 7.18 36.91
N HIS A 337 51.08 6.86 37.84
CA HIS A 337 50.56 7.79 38.84
C HIS A 337 51.44 7.90 40.11
N GLY A 338 52.65 7.33 40.09
CA GLY A 338 53.57 7.34 41.22
C GLY A 338 53.28 6.26 42.27
N GLY A 339 52.40 5.30 41.93
CA GLY A 339 52.23 4.06 42.67
C GLY A 339 53.34 3.04 42.40
N GLY A 340 53.22 1.85 42.97
CA GLY A 340 54.20 0.78 42.76
C GLY A 340 54.07 -0.40 43.72
N PRO A 341 54.99 -1.37 43.64
CA PRO A 341 55.00 -2.54 44.52
C PRO A 341 55.01 -2.12 46.00
N PRO A 342 54.28 -2.80 46.90
CA PRO A 342 53.68 -4.13 46.71
C PRO A 342 52.29 -4.15 46.05
N CYS A 343 51.70 -3.00 45.71
CA CYS A 343 50.42 -2.96 45.00
C CYS A 343 50.58 -3.36 43.51
N PRO A 344 49.49 -3.82 42.84
CA PRO A 344 49.50 -4.06 41.40
C PRO A 344 49.93 -2.80 40.63
N VAL A 345 50.91 -2.95 39.75
CA VAL A 345 51.50 -1.85 38.98
C VAL A 345 50.60 -1.35 37.85
N MET A 346 49.73 -2.22 37.36
CA MET A 346 48.73 -1.97 36.33
C MET A 346 47.60 -2.97 36.51
N VAL A 347 46.36 -2.52 36.33
CA VAL A 347 45.18 -3.37 36.37
C VAL A 347 44.24 -2.99 35.24
N GLY A 348 43.43 -3.92 34.78
CA GLY A 348 42.54 -3.69 33.65
C GLY A 348 41.64 -4.89 33.39
N GLY A 349 40.84 -4.78 32.35
CA GLY A 349 39.92 -5.84 31.95
C GLY A 349 38.99 -5.38 30.84
N THR A 350 38.00 -6.22 30.56
CA THR A 350 36.92 -5.92 29.63
C THR A 350 35.58 -6.05 30.34
N VAL A 351 34.64 -5.17 29.99
CA VAL A 351 33.27 -5.18 30.52
C VAL A 351 32.31 -5.14 29.34
N PRO A 352 31.38 -6.11 29.19
CA PRO A 352 30.35 -6.03 28.19
C PRO A 352 29.35 -4.93 28.53
N THR A 353 28.83 -4.26 27.52
CA THR A 353 27.80 -3.23 27.62
C THR A 353 26.72 -3.46 26.57
N LEU A 354 25.53 -2.95 26.84
CA LEU A 354 24.38 -3.05 25.94
C LEU A 354 23.49 -1.82 26.09
N ALA A 355 22.76 -1.51 25.02
CA ALA A 355 21.64 -0.59 24.98
C ALA A 355 20.47 -1.24 24.25
N LEU A 356 19.28 -1.08 24.82
CA LEU A 356 18.03 -1.64 24.32
C LEU A 356 16.96 -0.57 24.29
N PHE A 357 16.31 -0.48 23.14
CA PHE A 357 15.23 0.46 22.89
C PHE A 357 14.05 -0.26 22.21
N ALA A 358 12.84 0.01 22.70
CA ALA A 358 11.60 -0.40 22.07
C ALA A 358 10.55 0.70 22.19
N ALA A 359 10.07 1.18 21.06
CA ALA A 359 8.89 2.06 21.00
C ALA A 359 7.69 1.27 20.46
N SER A 360 6.58 1.32 21.20
CA SER A 360 5.41 0.49 20.95
C SER A 360 4.10 1.22 21.23
N GLY A 361 2.97 0.65 20.80
CA GLY A 361 1.63 1.18 21.08
C GLY A 361 1.14 0.99 22.53
N GLY A 362 1.96 0.46 23.45
CA GLY A 362 1.63 0.41 24.88
C GLY A 362 1.96 -0.90 25.57
N VAL A 363 1.26 -2.00 25.27
CA VAL A 363 1.28 -3.20 26.15
C VAL A 363 2.08 -4.37 25.59
N MET A 364 2.21 -4.47 24.26
CA MET A 364 2.87 -5.60 23.61
C MET A 364 3.82 -5.12 22.51
N PRO A 365 5.15 -5.02 22.76
CA PRO A 365 5.79 -4.98 24.09
C PRO A 365 5.46 -3.68 24.83
N THR A 366 5.79 -3.58 26.12
CA THR A 366 5.84 -2.28 26.80
C THR A 366 6.99 -1.44 26.24
N PRO A 367 6.83 -0.11 26.08
CA PRO A 367 7.94 0.74 25.68
C PRO A 367 9.10 0.61 26.68
N THR A 368 10.31 0.39 26.18
CA THR A 368 11.52 0.23 26.98
C THR A 368 12.64 1.09 26.43
N HIS A 369 13.46 1.64 27.32
CA HIS A 369 14.68 2.33 26.96
C HIS A 369 15.68 2.19 28.10
N MET A 370 16.71 1.38 27.88
CA MET A 370 17.68 1.02 28.90
C MET A 370 19.08 0.83 28.32
N TRP A 371 20.07 0.99 29.18
CA TRP A 371 21.48 0.78 28.85
C TRP A 371 22.19 0.17 30.06
N PHE A 372 23.43 -0.28 29.88
CA PHE A 372 24.21 -0.82 30.99
C PHE A 372 24.30 0.20 32.15
N GLY A 373 23.79 -0.19 33.32
CA GLY A 373 23.79 0.65 34.52
C GLY A 373 22.76 1.78 34.55
N GLY A 374 21.79 1.84 33.62
CA GLY A 374 20.76 2.88 33.63
C GLY A 374 19.51 2.58 32.78
N THR A 375 18.47 3.39 32.98
CA THR A 375 17.21 3.30 32.23
C THR A 375 16.56 4.68 32.15
N ASP A 376 15.78 4.91 31.10
CA ASP A 376 14.93 6.08 30.99
C ASP A 376 13.96 6.11 32.19
N PRO A 377 13.81 7.26 32.90
CA PRO A 377 12.87 7.38 34.01
C PRO A 377 11.39 7.33 33.59
N ALA A 378 11.07 7.58 32.31
CA ALA A 378 9.70 7.66 31.83
C ALA A 378 9.53 7.04 30.42
N PRO A 379 9.89 5.76 30.22
CA PRO A 379 9.93 5.15 28.89
C PRO A 379 8.53 5.07 28.28
N PHE A 380 7.50 4.87 29.10
CA PHE A 380 6.11 4.88 28.66
C PHE A 380 5.67 6.25 28.15
N ALA A 381 6.05 7.34 28.82
CA ALA A 381 5.63 8.68 28.40
C ALA A 381 6.31 9.12 27.10
N ARG A 382 7.56 8.70 26.89
CA ARG A 382 8.44 9.18 25.81
C ARG A 382 8.40 8.30 24.57
N HIS A 383 8.32 6.98 24.74
CA HIS A 383 8.46 6.00 23.67
C HIS A 383 7.15 5.27 23.35
N MET A 384 6.03 5.73 23.91
CA MET A 384 4.70 5.28 23.50
C MET A 384 4.31 5.88 22.15
N LEU A 385 4.13 5.01 21.18
CA LEU A 385 3.58 5.30 19.87
C LEU A 385 2.05 5.25 19.91
N ALA A 386 1.40 5.73 18.85
CA ALA A 386 -0.04 5.62 18.72
C ALA A 386 -0.44 4.13 18.72
N PRO A 387 -1.53 3.76 19.43
CA PRO A 387 -2.05 2.41 19.36
C PRO A 387 -2.46 2.08 17.92
N CYS A 388 -2.32 0.81 17.53
CA CYS A 388 -2.76 0.31 16.23
C CYS A 388 -4.24 0.67 15.96
N LEU A 389 -4.53 1.08 14.72
CA LEU A 389 -5.88 1.44 14.27
C LEU A 389 -6.43 0.46 13.22
N GLY A 390 -5.62 -0.48 12.75
CA GLY A 390 -5.97 -1.40 11.65
C GLY A 390 -6.54 -2.75 12.10
N GLY A 391 -7.25 -2.82 13.23
CA GLY A 391 -7.90 -4.07 13.66
C GLY A 391 -6.93 -5.26 13.81
N PRO A 392 -7.38 -6.51 13.60
CA PRO A 392 -6.58 -7.72 13.83
C PRO A 392 -5.27 -7.82 13.03
N SER A 393 -5.13 -7.07 11.95
CA SER A 393 -3.98 -7.18 11.05
C SER A 393 -2.76 -6.39 11.50
N SER A 394 -2.98 -5.34 12.29
CA SER A 394 -1.94 -4.49 12.88
C SER A 394 -1.94 -4.54 14.40
N CYS A 395 -3.01 -5.08 15.02
CA CYS A 395 -3.16 -5.13 16.46
C CYS A 395 -2.84 -6.49 17.07
N PRO A 396 -2.15 -6.52 18.22
CA PRO A 396 -1.47 -5.40 18.88
C PRO A 396 -0.17 -5.01 18.15
N GLY A 397 0.05 -3.71 17.92
CA GLY A 397 1.27 -3.23 17.23
C GLY A 397 1.32 -1.73 16.97
N ILE A 398 2.28 -1.31 16.14
CA ILE A 398 2.53 0.10 15.77
C ILE A 398 2.25 0.41 14.30
N TRP A 399 1.96 -0.60 13.49
CA TRP A 399 1.79 -0.40 12.06
C TRP A 399 0.48 0.31 11.76
N PRO A 400 0.50 1.37 10.93
CA PRO A 400 -0.73 1.93 10.41
C PRO A 400 -1.44 0.87 9.55
N PRO A 401 -2.77 0.96 9.40
CA PRO A 401 -3.46 0.21 8.38
C PRO A 401 -2.95 0.61 6.99
N PHE A 402 -3.07 -0.29 6.01
CA PHE A 402 -2.53 -0.12 4.67
C PHE A 402 -3.45 -0.80 3.64
N LEU A 403 -3.50 -0.27 2.42
CA LEU A 403 -4.20 -0.89 1.31
C LEU A 403 -3.28 -1.88 0.62
N ASP A 404 -3.65 -3.16 0.64
CA ASP A 404 -2.83 -4.23 0.06
C ASP A 404 -3.49 -4.90 -1.13
N TYR A 405 -2.65 -5.46 -1.99
CA TYR A 405 -3.09 -6.30 -3.07
C TYR A 405 -3.46 -7.69 -2.55
N ASN A 406 -4.48 -8.29 -3.15
CA ASN A 406 -4.97 -9.58 -2.73
C ASN A 406 -4.03 -10.72 -3.15
N LEU A 407 -3.37 -11.35 -2.17
CA LEU A 407 -2.45 -12.44 -2.43
C LEU A 407 -3.12 -13.71 -2.97
N THR A 408 -4.39 -13.95 -2.62
CA THR A 408 -5.09 -15.14 -3.13
C THR A 408 -5.28 -15.10 -4.64
N GLU A 409 -5.33 -13.88 -5.20
CA GLU A 409 -5.38 -13.65 -6.65
C GLU A 409 -4.02 -13.78 -7.32
N LEU A 410 -2.91 -13.93 -6.57
CA LEU A 410 -1.60 -14.23 -7.14
C LEU A 410 -1.31 -15.72 -7.15
N TRP A 411 -1.74 -16.44 -6.10
CA TRP A 411 -1.46 -17.86 -5.91
C TRP A 411 -2.54 -18.52 -5.02
N PRO A 412 -3.04 -19.74 -5.34
CA PRO A 412 -2.58 -20.67 -6.39
C PRO A 412 -3.23 -20.50 -7.77
N ASN A 413 -4.39 -19.83 -7.87
CA ASN A 413 -5.20 -19.79 -9.11
C ASN A 413 -5.16 -18.42 -9.80
N GLY A 414 -4.10 -17.65 -9.59
CA GLY A 414 -4.04 -16.27 -10.08
C GLY A 414 -4.19 -16.15 -11.60
N ALA A 415 -3.69 -17.12 -12.37
CA ALA A 415 -3.82 -17.09 -13.82
C ALA A 415 -5.28 -17.08 -14.33
N ASP A 416 -6.20 -17.73 -13.59
CA ASP A 416 -7.59 -17.94 -14.03
C ASP A 416 -8.44 -16.65 -13.94
N ASN A 417 -8.04 -15.71 -13.08
CA ASN A 417 -8.66 -14.38 -12.88
C ASN A 417 -7.68 -13.24 -13.25
N ASN A 418 -6.78 -13.47 -14.20
CA ASN A 418 -5.78 -12.51 -14.65
C ASN A 418 -5.04 -11.79 -13.50
N PHE A 419 -4.64 -12.57 -12.50
CA PHE A 419 -3.96 -12.16 -11.29
C PHE A 419 -4.74 -11.16 -10.41
N GLY A 420 -6.07 -11.13 -10.49
CA GLY A 420 -6.95 -10.22 -9.76
C GLY A 420 -6.98 -8.80 -10.35
N GLN A 421 -6.52 -8.62 -11.60
CA GLN A 421 -6.49 -7.32 -12.24
C GLN A 421 -7.91 -6.88 -12.62
N PRO A 422 -8.41 -5.74 -12.10
CA PRO A 422 -9.84 -5.47 -12.09
C PRO A 422 -10.38 -5.14 -13.48
N LYS A 423 -11.41 -5.90 -13.86
CA LYS A 423 -12.21 -5.70 -15.08
C LYS A 423 -13.37 -4.75 -14.79
N ASN A 424 -13.41 -3.62 -15.47
CA ASN A 424 -14.48 -2.62 -15.31
C ASN A 424 -15.41 -2.67 -16.51
N PHE A 425 -16.65 -3.06 -16.27
CA PHE A 425 -17.69 -3.12 -17.27
C PHE A 425 -18.40 -1.77 -17.40
N ALA A 426 -18.77 -1.42 -18.63
CA ALA A 426 -19.68 -0.32 -18.92
C ALA A 426 -20.80 -0.80 -19.83
N VAL A 427 -22.04 -0.55 -19.42
CA VAL A 427 -23.24 -0.83 -20.20
C VAL A 427 -23.88 0.48 -20.60
N ILE A 428 -24.03 0.70 -21.91
CA ILE A 428 -24.71 1.86 -22.47
C ILE A 428 -25.91 1.39 -23.27
N GLN A 429 -27.03 2.09 -23.08
CA GLN A 429 -28.25 1.85 -23.82
C GLN A 429 -28.68 3.08 -24.60
N ARG A 430 -29.29 2.81 -25.75
CA ARG A 430 -30.00 3.81 -26.53
C ARG A 430 -31.42 3.33 -26.79
N ASP A 431 -32.37 3.97 -26.11
CA ASP A 431 -33.80 3.69 -26.25
C ASP A 431 -34.41 4.57 -27.34
N ARG A 432 -34.87 3.94 -28.41
CA ARG A 432 -35.50 4.60 -29.56
C ARG A 432 -36.96 4.94 -29.30
N SER A 433 -37.61 4.27 -28.34
CA SER A 433 -39.04 4.46 -28.06
C SER A 433 -39.33 5.80 -27.38
N THR A 434 -38.32 6.36 -26.72
CA THR A 434 -38.39 7.64 -25.99
C THR A 434 -37.91 8.84 -26.82
N MET A 435 -37.26 8.60 -27.96
CA MET A 435 -36.82 9.65 -28.88
C MET A 435 -37.99 10.39 -29.54
N SER A 436 -37.80 11.69 -29.77
CA SER A 436 -38.76 12.49 -30.55
C SER A 436 -38.86 11.97 -31.99
N ALA A 437 -40.02 12.13 -32.64
CA ALA A 437 -40.19 11.74 -34.05
C ALA A 437 -39.26 12.50 -35.03
N MET A 438 -38.67 13.61 -34.60
CA MET A 438 -37.66 14.36 -35.37
C MET A 438 -36.26 13.79 -35.21
N ASP A 439 -35.95 13.16 -34.07
CA ASP A 439 -34.65 12.54 -33.77
C ASP A 439 -34.61 11.04 -34.12
N GLN A 440 -35.78 10.40 -34.31
CA GLN A 440 -35.88 9.04 -34.85
C GLN A 440 -35.45 9.00 -36.33
N ASP A 441 -34.65 8.00 -36.71
CA ASP A 441 -34.35 7.73 -38.11
C ASP A 441 -35.67 7.63 -38.92
N PRO A 442 -35.88 8.44 -39.98
CA PRO A 442 -37.09 8.37 -40.80
C PRO A 442 -37.33 6.98 -41.41
N TRP A 443 -36.31 6.12 -41.46
CA TRP A 443 -36.37 4.77 -41.99
C TRP A 443 -36.49 3.67 -40.92
N ASN A 444 -36.60 4.00 -39.64
CA ASN A 444 -36.69 3.01 -38.54
C ASN A 444 -38.01 2.20 -38.50
N LEU A 445 -38.83 2.27 -39.55
CA LEU A 445 -40.12 1.59 -39.64
C LEU A 445 -41.00 1.85 -38.39
N ALA A 446 -40.97 3.06 -37.84
CA ALA A 446 -41.93 3.52 -36.82
C ALA A 446 -43.31 3.76 -37.44
N PHE A 447 -43.82 2.74 -38.14
CA PHE A 447 -45.11 2.84 -38.79
C PHE A 447 -46.19 2.52 -37.79
N ARG A 448 -47.07 3.49 -37.57
CA ARG A 448 -48.35 3.27 -36.89
C ARG A 448 -49.39 2.96 -37.95
N PHE A 449 -49.51 1.69 -38.33
CA PHE A 449 -50.57 1.28 -39.26
C PHE A 449 -51.88 1.11 -38.50
N ARG A 450 -52.90 1.88 -38.89
CA ARG A 450 -54.27 1.69 -38.41
C ARG A 450 -55.06 0.88 -39.45
N PHE A 451 -55.29 -0.39 -39.19
CA PHE A 451 -56.00 -1.31 -40.09
C PHE A 451 -57.53 -1.18 -40.06
N LYS A 452 -58.10 -0.42 -39.12
CA LYS A 452 -59.55 -0.13 -39.05
C LYS A 452 -59.84 1.34 -38.75
N ALA A 453 -60.69 1.95 -39.59
CA ALA A 453 -61.33 3.23 -39.29
C ALA A 453 -62.40 3.02 -38.21
N ALA A 454 -62.31 3.78 -37.11
CA ALA A 454 -63.23 3.80 -35.96
C ALA A 454 -63.45 2.44 -35.24
N ASN A 455 -62.65 2.20 -34.19
CA ASN A 455 -62.93 1.20 -33.16
C ASN A 455 -63.06 1.94 -31.81
N PRO A 456 -64.08 1.65 -30.98
CA PRO A 456 -64.20 2.23 -29.64
C PRO A 456 -63.03 1.88 -28.71
N ASN A 457 -62.27 0.82 -28.99
CA ASN A 457 -60.99 0.57 -28.33
C ASN A 457 -59.85 1.33 -29.04
N PRO A 458 -59.21 2.33 -28.40
CA PRO A 458 -58.17 3.18 -29.00
C PRO A 458 -56.91 2.41 -29.44
N ASN A 459 -56.74 1.16 -29.00
CA ASN A 459 -55.59 0.31 -29.32
C ASN A 459 -55.91 -0.78 -30.36
N ALA A 460 -57.19 -0.97 -30.73
CA ALA A 460 -57.57 -2.06 -31.63
C ALA A 460 -57.28 -1.70 -33.10
N GLY A 461 -56.54 -2.59 -33.78
CA GLY A 461 -56.16 -2.43 -35.18
C GLY A 461 -55.06 -1.39 -35.41
N LYS A 462 -54.30 -1.00 -34.39
CA LYS A 462 -53.04 -0.26 -34.53
C LYS A 462 -51.87 -1.25 -34.45
N PHE A 463 -51.00 -1.27 -35.44
CA PHE A 463 -49.66 -1.85 -35.33
C PHE A 463 -48.71 -0.72 -35.03
N ASP A 464 -48.14 -0.72 -33.82
CA ASP A 464 -47.12 0.23 -33.40
C ASP A 464 -45.81 -0.53 -33.17
N ASN A 465 -44.83 -0.27 -34.02
CA ASN A 465 -43.53 -0.95 -33.97
C ASN A 465 -42.65 -0.47 -32.80
N THR A 466 -42.98 0.67 -32.16
CA THR A 466 -42.17 1.24 -31.06
C THR A 466 -42.37 0.54 -29.72
N SER A 467 -43.46 -0.21 -29.57
CA SER A 467 -43.80 -0.96 -28.34
C SER A 467 -43.71 -2.47 -28.53
N VAL A 468 -43.10 -2.94 -29.63
CA VAL A 468 -43.00 -4.36 -29.92
C VAL A 468 -41.89 -4.94 -29.05
N THR A 469 -42.24 -5.97 -28.29
CA THR A 469 -41.30 -6.77 -27.52
C THR A 469 -40.87 -8.00 -28.32
N MET A 470 -39.72 -8.57 -28.00
CA MET A 470 -39.33 -9.88 -28.52
C MET A 470 -40.37 -10.95 -28.14
N ALA A 471 -40.22 -12.16 -28.69
CA ALA A 471 -41.11 -13.29 -28.42
C ALA A 471 -41.20 -13.67 -26.93
N ASP A 472 -40.27 -13.19 -26.11
CA ASP A 472 -40.28 -13.31 -24.65
C ASP A 472 -41.31 -12.41 -23.95
N GLY A 473 -41.93 -11.46 -24.67
CA GLY A 473 -42.94 -10.53 -24.16
C GLY A 473 -42.40 -9.44 -23.23
N VAL A 474 -41.08 -9.37 -23.03
CA VAL A 474 -40.45 -8.51 -22.00
C VAL A 474 -39.39 -7.60 -22.61
N THR A 475 -38.62 -8.05 -23.61
CA THR A 475 -37.52 -7.27 -24.18
C THR A 475 -38.03 -6.26 -25.23
N PRO A 476 -37.89 -4.94 -25.03
CA PRO A 476 -38.30 -3.96 -26.04
C PRO A 476 -37.37 -4.00 -27.26
N LEU A 477 -37.92 -4.07 -28.47
CA LEU A 477 -37.13 -4.02 -29.72
C LEU A 477 -36.53 -2.63 -30.00
N GLY A 478 -37.00 -1.60 -29.29
CA GLY A 478 -36.54 -0.22 -29.42
C GLY A 478 -35.23 0.08 -28.67
N VAL A 479 -34.75 -0.81 -27.80
CA VAL A 479 -33.56 -0.56 -26.98
C VAL A 479 -32.34 -1.23 -27.59
N GLN A 480 -31.30 -0.43 -27.82
CA GLN A 480 -30.00 -0.91 -28.25
C GLN A 480 -29.03 -0.90 -27.07
N THR A 481 -28.49 -2.06 -26.71
CA THR A 481 -27.50 -2.20 -25.63
C THR A 481 -26.11 -2.43 -26.23
N ALA A 482 -25.10 -1.73 -25.71
CA ALA A 482 -23.69 -2.07 -25.89
C ALA A 482 -23.04 -2.33 -24.53
N LEU A 483 -22.15 -3.32 -24.51
CA LEU A 483 -21.31 -3.66 -23.39
C LEU A 483 -19.86 -3.48 -23.83
N SER A 484 -19.04 -2.90 -22.96
CA SER A 484 -17.59 -2.85 -23.14
C SER A 484 -16.88 -3.12 -21.82
N THR A 485 -15.65 -3.62 -21.92
CA THR A 485 -14.82 -3.99 -20.78
C THR A 485 -13.47 -3.29 -20.89
N GLY A 486 -13.11 -2.56 -19.84
CA GLY A 486 -11.80 -1.96 -19.67
C GLY A 486 -11.09 -2.62 -18.51
N ILE A 487 -9.80 -2.93 -18.66
CA ILE A 487 -8.99 -3.50 -17.59
C ILE A 487 -7.96 -2.49 -17.10
N ALA A 488 -7.80 -2.41 -15.78
CA ALA A 488 -6.61 -1.80 -15.20
C ALA A 488 -5.58 -2.90 -14.96
N TYR A 489 -4.45 -2.86 -15.68
CA TYR A 489 -3.44 -3.90 -15.66
C TYR A 489 -2.09 -3.38 -15.18
N TYR A 490 -1.37 -4.20 -14.44
CA TYR A 490 -0.04 -3.90 -13.93
C TYR A 490 1.02 -4.39 -14.91
N HIS A 491 1.96 -3.52 -15.27
CA HIS A 491 3.12 -3.96 -16.03
C HIS A 491 4.33 -3.04 -15.85
N ARG A 492 5.32 -3.52 -15.10
CA ARG A 492 6.64 -2.89 -15.00
C ARG A 492 7.55 -3.48 -16.07
N GLY A 493 7.89 -2.67 -17.07
CA GLY A 493 8.80 -3.08 -18.15
C GLY A 493 10.25 -3.25 -17.66
N ARG A 494 11.20 -2.55 -18.30
CA ARG A 494 12.58 -2.52 -17.82
C ARG A 494 12.80 -1.32 -16.90
N SER A 495 13.41 -1.57 -15.74
CA SER A 495 13.81 -0.53 -14.79
C SER A 495 15.18 -0.87 -14.23
N LEU A 496 16.11 0.10 -14.25
CA LEU A 496 17.50 -0.06 -13.78
C LEU A 496 18.22 -1.25 -14.43
N GLY A 497 17.99 -1.49 -15.73
CA GLY A 497 18.62 -2.59 -16.47
C GLY A 497 18.03 -3.98 -16.20
N VAL A 498 17.11 -4.12 -15.23
CA VAL A 498 16.44 -5.38 -14.92
C VAL A 498 15.07 -5.43 -15.61
N SER A 499 14.74 -6.60 -16.17
CA SER A 499 13.42 -6.88 -16.74
C SER A 499 12.48 -7.32 -15.63
N HIS A 500 11.36 -6.61 -15.48
CA HIS A 500 10.34 -6.92 -14.46
C HIS A 500 9.08 -7.53 -15.08
N TRP A 501 9.21 -8.15 -16.25
CA TRP A 501 8.08 -8.78 -16.97
C TRP A 501 7.34 -9.84 -16.14
N SER A 502 8.03 -10.50 -15.21
CA SER A 502 7.46 -11.50 -14.31
C SER A 502 7.04 -10.95 -12.94
N GLU A 503 7.09 -9.62 -12.75
CA GLU A 503 6.67 -9.01 -11.48
C GLU A 503 5.14 -9.07 -11.37
N PRO A 504 4.59 -9.68 -10.30
CA PRO A 504 3.15 -9.76 -10.11
C PRO A 504 2.54 -8.38 -9.83
N PRO A 505 1.23 -8.19 -10.11
CA PRO A 505 0.53 -6.98 -9.73
C PRO A 505 0.66 -6.73 -8.23
N ASN A 506 0.88 -5.47 -7.88
CA ASN A 506 1.05 -5.04 -6.49
C ASN A 506 0.65 -3.57 -6.33
N LEU A 507 0.38 -3.17 -5.10
CA LEU A 507 0.12 -1.78 -4.71
C LEU A 507 1.38 -1.14 -4.10
N LEU A 508 2.57 -1.53 -4.54
CA LEU A 508 3.84 -0.93 -4.11
C LEU A 508 4.57 -0.24 -5.26
N ASN A 509 4.20 -0.49 -6.50
CA ASN A 509 4.84 0.12 -7.67
C ASN A 509 3.80 0.83 -8.56
N PRO A 510 4.02 2.08 -8.97
CA PRO A 510 3.05 2.84 -9.75
C PRO A 510 3.18 2.56 -11.27
N TYR A 511 2.94 1.31 -11.68
CA TYR A 511 2.98 0.89 -13.09
C TYR A 511 1.64 0.34 -13.61
N TRP A 512 0.54 0.77 -12.99
CA TRP A 512 -0.81 0.46 -13.45
C TRP A 512 -1.16 1.27 -14.69
N ARG A 513 -1.74 0.59 -15.67
CA ARG A 513 -2.16 1.12 -16.98
C ARG A 513 -3.58 0.66 -17.28
N ALA A 514 -4.20 1.27 -18.29
CA ALA A 514 -5.55 0.95 -18.69
C ALA A 514 -5.59 0.59 -20.18
N THR A 515 -6.41 -0.39 -20.53
CA THR A 515 -6.72 -0.73 -21.93
C THR A 515 -8.13 -1.31 -22.04
N LEU A 516 -8.69 -1.28 -23.24
CA LEU A 516 -9.87 -2.06 -23.57
C LEU A 516 -9.48 -3.50 -23.82
N VAL A 517 -10.34 -4.42 -23.40
CA VAL A 517 -10.15 -5.85 -23.56
C VAL A 517 -11.47 -6.52 -23.90
N PRO A 518 -11.43 -7.70 -24.56
CA PRO A 518 -12.65 -8.45 -24.78
C PRO A 518 -13.15 -9.05 -23.45
N VAL A 519 -14.44 -9.39 -23.40
CA VAL A 519 -15.11 -9.88 -22.19
C VAL A 519 -14.56 -11.23 -21.70
N ASP A 520 -13.90 -12.01 -22.55
CA ASP A 520 -13.33 -13.34 -22.31
C ASP A 520 -11.84 -13.31 -21.95
N THR A 521 -11.34 -12.17 -21.45
CA THR A 521 -9.94 -12.01 -21.08
C THR A 521 -9.47 -12.99 -20.00
N ASP A 522 -10.39 -13.52 -19.20
CA ASP A 522 -10.15 -14.55 -18.20
C ASP A 522 -11.31 -15.55 -18.12
N GLU A 523 -11.20 -16.57 -17.26
CA GLU A 523 -12.17 -17.67 -17.23
C GLU A 523 -13.54 -17.25 -16.67
N SER A 524 -13.58 -16.23 -15.81
CA SER A 524 -14.82 -15.69 -15.23
C SER A 524 -15.46 -14.60 -16.10
N GLY A 525 -14.71 -13.92 -16.96
CA GLY A 525 -15.13 -12.70 -17.62
C GLY A 525 -16.41 -12.80 -18.45
N LEU A 526 -16.66 -13.96 -19.08
CA LEU A 526 -17.91 -14.20 -19.80
C LEU A 526 -19.11 -14.32 -18.84
N GLN A 527 -18.91 -14.93 -17.66
CA GLN A 527 -19.92 -14.98 -16.61
C GLN A 527 -20.14 -13.59 -16.00
N ASP A 528 -19.08 -12.84 -15.77
CA ASP A 528 -19.13 -11.47 -15.26
C ASP A 528 -19.89 -10.54 -16.21
N ALA A 529 -19.70 -10.71 -17.53
CA ALA A 529 -20.46 -10.00 -18.56
C ALA A 529 -21.95 -10.39 -18.56
N ILE A 530 -22.27 -11.67 -18.38
CA ILE A 530 -23.65 -12.16 -18.24
C ILE A 530 -24.30 -11.51 -17.02
N ASP A 531 -23.61 -11.48 -15.88
CA ASP A 531 -24.13 -10.95 -14.63
C ASP A 531 -24.28 -9.42 -14.70
N ALA A 532 -23.34 -8.72 -15.34
CA ALA A 532 -23.42 -7.28 -15.58
C ALA A 532 -24.64 -6.91 -16.46
N LEU A 533 -24.90 -7.70 -17.50
CA LEU A 533 -26.07 -7.54 -18.37
C LEU A 533 -27.37 -8.04 -17.75
N GLY A 534 -27.33 -8.98 -16.80
CA GLY A 534 -28.52 -9.63 -16.25
C GLY A 534 -29.52 -8.66 -15.61
N SER A 535 -29.03 -7.53 -15.09
CA SER A 535 -29.87 -6.47 -14.50
C SER A 535 -30.39 -5.44 -15.50
N SER A 536 -29.68 -5.22 -16.62
CA SER A 536 -29.94 -4.13 -17.56
C SER A 536 -30.49 -4.59 -18.91
N SER A 537 -30.13 -5.80 -19.35
CA SER A 537 -30.56 -6.40 -20.61
C SER A 537 -30.59 -7.94 -20.50
N PRO A 538 -31.63 -8.52 -19.87
CA PRO A 538 -31.73 -9.96 -19.62
C PRO A 538 -31.67 -10.83 -20.90
N SER A 539 -32.19 -10.33 -22.01
CA SER A 539 -32.15 -11.02 -23.31
C SER A 539 -30.74 -11.06 -23.91
N SER A 540 -29.95 -9.99 -23.76
CA SER A 540 -28.54 -10.01 -24.14
C SER A 540 -27.74 -10.98 -23.27
N ALA A 541 -27.99 -11.01 -21.95
CA ALA A 541 -27.39 -11.99 -21.05
C ALA A 541 -27.74 -13.43 -21.43
N ALA A 542 -29.01 -13.72 -21.72
CA ALA A 542 -29.46 -15.04 -22.18
C ALA A 542 -28.83 -15.44 -23.52
N THR A 543 -28.66 -14.48 -24.44
CA THR A 543 -27.99 -14.73 -25.73
C THR A 543 -26.54 -15.16 -25.53
N ILE A 544 -25.80 -14.48 -24.64
CA ILE A 544 -24.42 -14.86 -24.31
C ILE A 544 -24.37 -16.23 -23.64
N GLN A 545 -25.33 -16.55 -22.75
CA GLN A 545 -25.44 -17.87 -22.14
C GLN A 545 -25.65 -18.98 -23.17
N GLU A 546 -26.55 -18.79 -24.13
CA GLU A 546 -26.77 -19.77 -25.20
C GLU A 546 -25.56 -19.92 -26.11
N LEU A 547 -24.88 -18.81 -26.44
CA LEU A 547 -23.61 -18.85 -27.17
C LEU A 547 -22.57 -19.69 -26.41
N ARG A 548 -22.43 -19.49 -25.10
CA ARG A 548 -21.52 -20.27 -24.26
C ARG A 548 -21.87 -21.76 -24.28
N ARG A 549 -23.16 -22.12 -24.24
CA ARG A 549 -23.63 -23.52 -24.32
C ARG A 549 -23.27 -24.20 -25.64
N VAL A 550 -23.30 -23.47 -26.75
CA VAL A 550 -22.88 -24.00 -28.06
C VAL A 550 -21.36 -23.99 -28.26
N GLY A 551 -20.59 -23.67 -27.22
CA GLY A 551 -19.13 -23.74 -27.22
C GLY A 551 -18.43 -22.43 -27.58
N PHE A 552 -19.15 -21.30 -27.63
CA PHE A 552 -18.52 -19.99 -27.79
C PHE A 552 -17.66 -19.68 -26.56
N ARG A 553 -16.35 -19.50 -26.80
CA ARG A 553 -15.37 -19.13 -25.76
C ARG A 553 -14.97 -17.65 -25.80
N GLY A 554 -15.66 -16.85 -26.61
CA GLY A 554 -15.34 -15.45 -26.85
C GLY A 554 -14.75 -15.20 -28.25
N PHE A 555 -14.27 -13.98 -28.48
CA PHE A 555 -13.71 -13.53 -29.76
C PHE A 555 -12.18 -13.60 -29.66
N GLN A 556 -11.61 -14.80 -29.89
CA GLN A 556 -10.16 -15.03 -29.89
C GLN A 556 -9.43 -14.26 -30.99
#